data_AF-A0A0Q7QCW3-F1
#
_entry.id   AF-A0A0Q7QCW3-F1
#
_cell.length_a   1.000
_cell.length_b   1.000
_cell.length_c   1.000
_cell.angle_alpha   90.00
_cell.angle_beta   90.00
_cell.angle_gamma   90.00
#
_symmetry.space_group_name_H-M   'P 1'
#
loop_
_entity.id
_entity.type
_entity.pdbx_description
1 polymer ?
#
loop_
_entity_poly.entity_id
_entity_poly.type
_entity_poly.pdbx_seq_one_letter_code
_entity_poly.pdbx_strand_id
1 'polypeptide(L)'
;MAGLDAAAHMLQEYAAGLLPGLEVLALVVVDDERAKPTKRIRTRIRELGGTVPNLYRLPWQQAWRDDPYQPNKTAARIASRIESLTHKENQS
;
A
#
# COMPACT_ATOMS: atom_id res chain seq x y z
N MET A 1 1.03 -11.93 8.72
CA MET A 1 0.32 -10.72 9.19
C MET A 1 1.26 -9.56 9.49
N ALA A 2 2.52 -9.81 9.90
CA ALA A 2 3.48 -8.78 10.30
C ALA A 2 3.50 -7.49 9.45
N GLY A 3 3.42 -7.59 8.11
CA GLY A 3 3.37 -6.39 7.25
C GLY A 3 2.13 -5.52 7.44
N LEU A 4 0.94 -6.11 7.57
CA LEU A 4 -0.30 -5.36 7.84
C LEU A 4 -0.33 -4.80 9.27
N ASP A 5 0.28 -5.51 10.22
CA ASP A 5 0.36 -5.03 11.61
C ASP A 5 1.34 -3.86 11.70
N ALA A 6 2.50 -3.93 11.04
CA ALA A 6 3.43 -2.82 10.93
C ALA A 6 2.79 -1.59 10.28
N ALA A 7 2.03 -1.77 9.19
CA ALA A 7 1.27 -0.69 8.57
C ALA A 7 0.24 -0.10 9.54
N ALA A 8 -0.46 -0.93 10.31
CA ALA A 8 -1.41 -0.46 11.32
C ALA A 8 -0.73 0.38 12.40
N HIS A 9 0.44 -0.04 12.90
CA HIS A 9 1.20 0.70 13.89
C HIS A 9 1.63 2.08 13.37
N MET A 10 2.20 2.16 12.16
CA MET A 10 2.56 3.45 11.56
C MET A 10 1.33 4.36 11.38
N LEU A 11 0.20 3.81 10.91
CA LEU A 11 -1.04 4.56 10.75
C LEU A 11 -1.62 5.05 12.08
N GLN A 12 -1.43 4.29 13.16
CA GLN A 12 -1.80 4.72 14.51
C GLN A 12 -0.91 5.87 14.99
N GLU A 13 0.41 5.79 14.78
CA GLU A 13 1.34 6.87 15.11
C GLU A 13 1.03 8.15 14.31
N TYR A 14 0.72 8.00 13.03
CA TYR A 14 0.26 9.10 12.17
C TYR A 14 -1.04 9.74 12.70
N ALA A 15 -2.06 8.93 13.00
CA ALA A 15 -3.34 9.42 13.53
C ALA A 15 -3.21 10.08 14.91
N ALA A 16 -2.23 9.65 15.70
CA ALA A 16 -1.91 10.26 16.99
C ALA A 16 -1.07 11.56 16.87
N GLY A 17 -0.70 11.97 15.65
CA GLY A 17 0.10 13.17 15.40
C GLY A 17 1.58 13.03 15.79
N LEU A 18 2.08 11.80 15.93
CA LEU A 18 3.46 11.52 16.39
C LEU A 18 4.50 11.62 15.28
N LEU A 19 4.06 11.76 14.02
CA LEU A 19 4.92 11.82 12.83
C LEU A 19 4.83 13.20 12.17
N PRO A 20 5.48 14.24 12.74
CA PRO A 20 5.39 15.60 12.21
C PRO A 20 6.03 15.71 10.83
N GLY A 21 5.36 16.43 9.91
CA GLY A 21 5.83 16.61 8.54
C GLY A 21 5.65 15.39 7.64
N LEU A 22 5.01 14.33 8.12
CA LEU A 22 4.59 13.20 7.29
C LEU A 22 3.16 13.43 6.82
N GLU A 23 2.89 13.20 5.53
CA GLU A 23 1.53 13.04 4.99
C GLU A 23 1.36 11.61 4.47
N VAL A 24 0.28 10.95 4.90
CA VAL A 24 -0.07 9.62 4.39
C VAL A 24 -0.95 9.76 3.16
N LEU A 25 -0.36 9.55 1.98
CA LEU A 25 -1.07 9.63 0.70
C LEU A 25 -1.80 8.33 0.32
N ALA A 26 -1.18 7.18 0.60
CA ALA A 26 -1.70 5.87 0.19
C ALA A 26 -1.15 4.70 1.01
N LEU A 27 -1.94 3.63 1.10
CA LEU A 27 -1.48 2.29 1.48
C LEU A 27 -1.42 1.40 0.23
N VAL A 28 -0.28 0.73 0.01
CA VAL A 28 -0.10 -0.25 -1.06
C VAL A 28 0.08 -1.63 -0.45
N VAL A 29 -0.79 -2.58 -0.80
CA VAL A 29 -0.69 -3.97 -0.37
C VAL A 29 -0.28 -4.83 -1.55
N VAL A 30 0.83 -5.56 -1.40
CA VAL A 30 1.32 -6.52 -2.39
C VAL A 30 1.08 -7.93 -1.87
N ASP A 31 0.35 -8.74 -2.62
CA ASP A 31 0.17 -10.15 -2.25
C ASP A 31 1.52 -10.89 -2.39
N ASP A 32 1.91 -11.67 -1.40
CA ASP A 32 3.19 -12.42 -1.38
C ASP A 32 3.09 -13.82 -2.00
N GLU A 33 1.87 -14.27 -2.30
CA GLU A 33 1.60 -15.60 -2.85
C GLU A 33 0.46 -15.56 -3.86
N ARG A 34 0.44 -16.55 -4.76
CA ARG A 34 -0.63 -16.70 -5.77
C ARG A 34 -1.99 -17.00 -5.15
N ALA A 35 -2.01 -17.59 -3.96
CA ALA A 35 -3.26 -17.96 -3.30
C ALA A 35 -4.09 -16.72 -2.98
N LYS A 36 -5.42 -16.87 -3.03
CA LYS A 36 -6.32 -15.79 -2.61
C LYS A 36 -6.10 -15.56 -1.11
N PRO A 37 -5.93 -14.31 -0.65
CA PRO A 37 -5.76 -14.04 0.76
C PRO A 37 -6.97 -14.53 1.54
N THR A 38 -6.75 -15.00 2.76
CA THR A 38 -7.82 -15.46 3.66
C THR A 38 -8.83 -14.34 3.96
N LYS A 39 -10.04 -14.70 4.43
CA LYS A 39 -11.04 -13.71 4.85
C LYS A 39 -10.46 -12.72 5.87
N ARG A 40 -9.65 -13.21 6.81
CA ARG A 40 -8.99 -12.40 7.85
C ARG A 40 -8.07 -11.34 7.23
N ILE A 41 -7.22 -11.71 6.28
CA ILE A 41 -6.32 -10.78 5.58
C ILE A 41 -7.14 -9.73 4.82
N ARG A 42 -8.18 -10.14 4.07
CA ARG A 42 -9.03 -9.22 3.32
C ARG A 42 -9.75 -8.22 4.22
N THR A 43 -10.27 -8.68 5.36
CA THR A 43 -10.92 -7.80 6.34
C THR A 43 -9.91 -6.79 6.88
N ARG A 44 -8.70 -7.22 7.26
CA ARG A 44 -7.68 -6.31 7.78
C ARG A 44 -7.24 -5.26 6.75
N ILE A 45 -7.07 -5.65 5.49
CA ILE A 45 -6.79 -4.70 4.39
C ILE A 45 -7.92 -3.67 4.27
N ARG A 46 -9.18 -4.09 4.37
CA ARG A 46 -10.33 -3.19 4.29
C ARG A 46 -10.40 -2.23 5.47
N GLU A 47 -10.12 -2.70 6.68
CA GLU A 47 -10.06 -1.88 7.89
C GLU A 47 -9.02 -0.77 7.74
N LEU A 48 -7.77 -1.11 7.39
CA LEU A 48 -6.69 -0.14 7.18
C LEU A 48 -6.95 0.75 5.96
N GLY A 49 -7.59 0.22 4.92
CA GLY A 49 -8.01 1.00 3.76
C GLY A 49 -9.00 2.11 4.10
N GLY A 50 -9.77 1.97 5.18
CA GLY A 50 -10.69 3.00 5.66
C GLY A 50 -10.01 4.16 6.39
N THR A 51 -8.71 4.03 6.72
CA THR A 51 -7.96 5.05 7.48
C THR A 51 -6.95 5.81 6.63
N VAL A 52 -6.92 5.56 5.32
CA VAL A 52 -5.99 6.21 4.37
C VAL A 52 -6.75 6.82 3.19
N PRO A 53 -6.23 7.88 2.54
CA PRO A 53 -6.91 8.49 1.40
C PRO A 53 -7.03 7.55 0.20
N ASN A 54 -6.02 6.71 -0.03
CA ASN A 54 -5.97 5.79 -1.15
C ASN A 54 -5.50 4.39 -0.70
N LEU A 55 -6.20 3.35 -1.13
CA LEU A 55 -5.76 1.96 -0.99
C LEU A 55 -5.51 1.36 -2.38
N TYR A 56 -4.29 0.88 -2.61
CA TYR A 56 -3.94 0.12 -3.81
C TYR A 56 -3.58 -1.31 -3.44
N ARG A 57 -3.98 -2.24 -4.31
CA ARG A 57 -3.64 -3.66 -4.16
C ARG A 57 -2.98 -4.16 -5.42
N LEU A 58 -1.79 -4.72 -5.26
CA LEU A 58 -1.03 -5.38 -6.31
C LEU A 58 -1.13 -6.90 -6.07
N PRO A 59 -1.84 -7.64 -6.94
CA PRO A 59 -1.90 -9.09 -6.80
C PRO A 59 -0.53 -9.72 -7.05
N TRP A 60 -0.41 -11.00 -6.74
CA TRP A 60 0.78 -11.81 -6.94
C TRP A 60 1.40 -11.62 -8.33
N GLN A 61 2.69 -11.28 -8.37
CA GLN A 61 3.47 -11.19 -9.61
C GLN A 61 4.52 -12.29 -9.65
N GLN A 62 4.22 -13.34 -10.41
CA GLN A 62 5.12 -14.51 -10.51
C GLN A 62 6.54 -14.10 -10.91
N ALA A 63 6.67 -13.20 -11.89
CA ALA A 63 7.95 -12.74 -12.39
C ALA A 63 8.86 -12.15 -11.29
N TRP A 64 8.28 -11.58 -10.22
CA TRP A 64 9.04 -10.97 -9.14
C TRP A 64 9.64 -11.97 -8.13
N ARG A 65 9.26 -13.27 -8.14
CA ARG A 65 10.00 -14.29 -7.37
C ARG A 65 11.35 -14.56 -7.97
N ASP A 66 11.34 -14.70 -9.28
CA ASP A 66 12.44 -15.27 -10.04
C ASP A 66 13.40 -14.14 -10.48
N ASP A 67 12.84 -12.97 -10.77
CA ASP A 67 13.57 -11.77 -11.16
C ASP A 67 12.89 -10.52 -10.54
N PRO A 68 13.35 -10.08 -9.34
CA PRO A 68 12.85 -8.84 -8.77
C PRO A 68 13.13 -7.70 -9.76
N TYR A 69 12.23 -6.71 -9.84
CA TYR A 69 12.30 -5.56 -10.77
C TYR A 69 11.83 -5.79 -12.22
N GLN A 70 11.31 -6.98 -12.57
CA GLN A 70 10.64 -7.17 -13.87
C GLN A 70 9.49 -6.15 -14.08
N PRO A 71 9.48 -5.42 -15.22
CA PRO A 71 8.43 -4.46 -15.52
C PRO A 71 7.04 -5.09 -15.47
N ASN A 72 6.13 -4.45 -14.73
CA ASN A 72 4.78 -4.94 -14.56
C ASN A 72 3.78 -3.81 -14.81
N LYS A 73 2.84 -3.99 -15.75
CA LYS A 73 1.85 -2.96 -16.10
C LYS A 73 0.99 -2.52 -14.90
N THR A 74 0.62 -3.47 -14.03
CA THR A 74 -0.18 -3.18 -12.83
C THR A 74 0.64 -2.37 -11.83
N ALA A 75 1.89 -2.78 -11.58
CA ALA A 75 2.79 -2.03 -10.70
C ALA A 75 3.11 -0.64 -11.26
N ALA A 76 3.39 -0.53 -12.57
CA ALA A 76 3.63 0.73 -13.25
C ALA A 76 2.44 1.69 -13.12
N ARG A 77 1.21 1.18 -13.27
CA ARG A 77 0.00 1.98 -13.07
C ARG A 77 -0.14 2.49 -11.63
N ILE A 78 0.16 1.65 -10.65
CA ILE A 78 0.16 2.05 -9.24
C ILE A 78 1.25 3.10 -8.99
N ALA A 79 2.45 2.89 -9.51
CA ALA A 79 3.57 3.84 -9.40
C ALA A 79 3.22 5.21 -10.00
N SER A 80 2.72 5.26 -11.24
CA SER A 80 2.28 6.51 -11.87
C SER A 80 1.16 7.18 -11.07
N ARG A 81 0.30 6.40 -10.39
CA ARG A 81 -0.74 6.97 -9.54
C ARG A 81 -0.15 7.58 -8.27
N ILE A 82 0.79 6.91 -7.62
CA ILE A 82 1.51 7.42 -6.45
C ILE A 82 2.27 8.70 -6.82
N GLU A 83 3.01 8.69 -7.92
CA GLU A 83 3.72 9.87 -8.43
C GLU A 83 2.75 11.05 -8.64
N SER A 84 1.56 10.80 -9.19
CA SER A 84 0.55 11.85 -9.38
C SER A 84 0.02 12.43 -8.07
N LEU A 85 0.02 11.66 -6.97
CA LEU A 85 -0.40 12.15 -5.65
C LEU A 85 0.65 13.11 -5.09
N THR A 86 1.93 12.75 -5.18
CA THR A 86 3.05 13.58 -4.70
C THR A 86 3.14 14.93 -5.43
N HIS A 87 2.84 14.97 -6.74
CA HIS A 87 2.88 16.21 -7.51
C HIS A 87 1.69 17.15 -7.24
N LYS A 88 0.56 16.59 -6.76
CA LYS A 88 -0.64 17.38 -6.43
C LYS A 88 -0.46 18.17 -5.12
N GLU A 89 0.35 17.63 -4.19
CA GLU A 89 0.67 18.26 -2.91
C GLU A 89 1.53 19.53 -3.11
N ASN A 90 2.53 19.50 -4.00
CA ASN A 90 3.44 20.63 -4.27
C ASN A 90 2.79 21.83 -5.00
N GLN A 91 1.48 21.82 -5.24
CA GLN A 91 0.75 22.88 -5.96
C GLN A 91 -0.42 23.49 -5.17
N SER A 92 -0.60 23.08 -3.90
CA SER A 92 -1.64 23.63 -2.99
C SER A 92 -0.99 24.43 -1.86
#